data_AF-A0A6V7LLU5-F1
#
_entry.id   AF-A0A6V7LLU5-F1
#
_cell.length_a   1.000
_cell.length_b   1.000
_cell.length_c   1.000
_cell.angle_alpha   90.00
_cell.angle_beta   90.00
_cell.angle_gamma   90.00
#
_symmetry.space_group_name_H-M   'P 1'
#
loop_
_entity.id
_entity.type
_entity.pdbx_description
1 polymer ?
#
loop_
_entity_poly.entity_id
_entity_poly.type
_entity_poly.pdbx_seq_one_letter_code
_entity_poly.pdbx_strand_id
1 'polypeptide(L)'
;YMIGEVQYGGRVTDDYDKRLLNTFAKVWFSDALFSEDFIFFKGYPVLGFRQLSEYLTAIDNMSAIDPPQVYGLHRNADITYQSRLIQDVLDTIISIQPKGESSGGGETRESNVMKQAKDMLDKLPPTYDRFYIKTRLQAMGITDSMTIFLKQEMDRMQIILELVRVILQNLLLAIEGVIIMNE
;
A
#
# COMPACT_ATOMS: atom_id res chain seq x y z
N TYR A 1 16.91 11.55 23.59
CA TYR A 1 16.27 12.87 23.44
C TYR A 1 16.94 13.69 22.34
N MET A 2 18.23 14.09 22.45
CA MET A 2 18.89 14.90 21.41
C MET A 2 18.76 14.32 19.99
N ILE A 3 19.08 13.04 19.81
CA ILE A 3 19.06 12.40 18.49
C ILE A 3 17.60 12.29 17.98
N GLY A 4 16.72 11.70 18.77
CA GLY A 4 15.33 11.42 18.37
C GLY A 4 14.47 12.68 18.14
N GLU A 5 14.45 13.62 19.09
CA GLU A 5 13.54 14.77 19.06
C GLU A 5 14.16 16.00 18.39
N VAL A 6 15.42 16.31 18.71
CA VAL A 6 16.04 17.58 18.30
C VAL A 6 16.65 17.47 16.90
N GLN A 7 17.44 16.42 16.64
CA GLN A 7 18.22 16.32 15.40
C GLN A 7 17.43 15.72 14.24
N TYR A 8 16.61 14.70 14.51
CA TYR A 8 15.81 14.01 13.50
C TYR A 8 14.30 14.25 13.64
N GLY A 9 13.81 14.65 14.81
CA GLY A 9 12.37 14.81 15.06
C GLY A 9 11.68 15.87 14.20
N GLY A 10 12.39 16.92 13.77
CA GLY A 10 11.88 17.92 12.83
C GLY A 10 11.80 17.45 11.37
N ARG A 11 12.42 16.31 11.03
CA ARG A 11 12.37 15.69 9.68
C ARG A 11 11.31 14.60 9.57
N VAL A 12 10.80 14.12 10.70
CA VAL A 12 9.77 13.09 10.76
C VAL A 12 8.43 13.77 11.03
N THR A 13 7.48 13.60 10.12
CA THR A 13 6.16 14.24 10.21
C THR A 13 5.13 13.38 10.92
N ASP A 14 5.24 12.05 10.80
CA ASP A 14 4.31 11.10 11.39
C ASP A 14 4.67 10.77 12.86
N ASP A 15 3.66 10.72 13.73
CA ASP A 15 3.85 10.50 15.17
C ASP A 15 4.26 9.06 15.49
N TYR A 16 3.83 8.07 14.69
CA TYR A 16 4.28 6.69 14.85
C TYR A 16 5.73 6.52 14.42
N ASP A 17 6.16 7.19 13.35
CA ASP A 17 7.56 7.20 12.93
C ASP A 17 8.47 7.87 13.98
N LYS A 18 8.01 8.97 14.61
CA LYS A 18 8.74 9.59 15.73
C LYS A 18 8.85 8.63 16.92
N ARG A 19 7.77 7.92 17.24
CA ARG A 19 7.77 6.92 18.31
C ARG A 19 8.77 5.81 18.00
N LEU A 20 8.80 5.31 16.77
CA LEU A 20 9.72 4.27 16.32
C LEU A 20 11.18 4.74 16.42
N LEU A 21 11.49 5.92 15.91
CA LEU A 21 12.81 6.54 16.00
C LEU A 21 13.30 6.66 17.45
N ASN A 22 12.42 7.14 18.34
CA ASN A 22 12.72 7.23 19.77
C ASN A 22 12.93 5.86 20.42
N THR A 23 12.19 4.83 20.00
CA THR A 23 12.42 3.46 20.50
C THR A 23 13.78 2.92 20.06
N PHE A 24 14.18 3.11 18.80
CA PHE A 24 15.52 2.73 18.32
C PHE A 24 16.61 3.46 19.10
N ALA A 25 16.48 4.78 19.28
CA ALA A 25 17.44 5.55 20.05
C ALA A 25 17.56 5.06 21.51
N LYS A 26 16.46 4.66 22.16
CA LYS A 26 16.51 4.11 23.53
C LYS A 26 17.18 2.74 23.60
N VAL A 27 16.93 1.87 22.62
CA VAL A 27 17.52 0.52 22.60
C VAL A 27 19.02 0.59 22.31
N TRP A 28 19.42 1.39 21.32
CA TRP A 28 20.81 1.48 20.89
C TRP A 28 21.68 2.34 21.81
N PHE A 29 21.14 3.42 22.38
CA PHE A 29 21.86 4.28 23.34
C PHE A 29 21.45 3.93 24.77
N SER A 30 21.72 2.68 25.17
CA SER A 30 21.54 2.19 26.55
C SER A 30 22.89 1.82 27.16
N ASP A 31 22.96 1.73 28.49
CA ASP A 31 24.21 1.36 29.19
C ASP A 31 24.74 -0.01 28.77
N ALA A 32 23.86 -0.88 28.27
CA ALA A 32 24.24 -2.18 27.70
C ALA A 32 25.21 -2.04 26.52
N LEU A 33 25.18 -0.93 25.78
CA LEU A 33 26.09 -0.67 24.65
C LEU A 33 27.58 -0.72 25.05
N PHE A 34 27.90 -0.36 26.29
CA PHE A 34 29.28 -0.35 26.79
C PHE A 34 29.75 -1.72 27.30
N SER A 35 28.87 -2.73 27.30
CA SER A 35 29.24 -4.10 27.64
C SER A 35 30.03 -4.72 26.50
N GLU A 36 31.10 -5.46 26.81
CA GLU A 36 31.91 -6.18 25.81
C GLU A 36 31.10 -7.27 25.08
N ASP A 37 30.03 -7.77 25.71
CA ASP A 37 29.12 -8.78 25.14
C ASP A 37 27.99 -8.17 24.28
N PHE A 38 27.94 -6.85 24.13
CA PHE A 38 26.87 -6.21 23.37
C PHE A 38 27.07 -6.36 21.87
N ILE A 39 26.03 -6.84 21.19
CA ILE A 39 25.99 -7.05 19.76
C ILE A 39 24.64 -6.53 19.27
N PHE A 40 24.63 -5.71 18.20
CA PHE A 40 23.39 -5.17 17.63
C PHE A 40 22.52 -6.27 17.02
N PHE A 41 23.16 -7.18 16.29
CA PHE A 41 22.56 -8.35 15.69
C PHE A 41 23.66 -9.40 15.44
N LYS A 42 23.31 -10.69 15.32
CA LYS A 42 24.31 -11.75 15.09
C LYS A 42 25.24 -11.39 13.93
N GLY A 43 26.53 -11.20 14.21
CA GLY A 43 27.54 -10.78 13.23
C GLY A 43 27.83 -9.26 13.17
N TYR A 44 27.14 -8.44 13.96
CA TYR A 44 27.29 -6.98 14.04
C TYR A 44 27.68 -6.53 15.46
N PRO A 45 28.93 -6.83 15.90
CA PRO A 45 29.44 -6.36 17.19
C PRO A 45 29.79 -4.86 17.14
N VAL A 46 29.96 -4.26 18.32
CA VAL A 46 30.55 -2.92 18.43
C VAL A 46 32.05 -3.03 18.14
N LEU A 47 32.53 -2.34 17.09
CA LEU A 47 33.94 -2.31 16.73
C LEU A 47 34.68 -1.21 17.52
N GLY A 48 35.79 -1.58 18.18
CA GLY A 48 36.57 -0.70 19.05
C GLY A 48 38.05 -0.60 18.63
N PHE A 49 38.32 -0.36 17.35
CA PHE A 49 39.67 -0.24 16.82
C PHE A 49 40.30 1.14 17.06
N ARG A 50 41.63 1.21 17.05
CA ARG A 50 42.38 2.48 17.21
C ARG A 50 42.66 3.17 15.87
N GLN A 51 42.79 2.39 14.80
CA GLN A 51 43.12 2.90 13.47
C GLN A 51 41.95 2.79 12.51
N LEU A 52 41.81 3.76 11.61
CA LEU A 52 40.76 3.78 10.60
C LEU A 52 40.86 2.59 9.62
N SER A 53 42.08 2.17 9.29
CA SER A 53 42.34 1.02 8.40
C SER A 53 41.74 -0.29 8.93
N GLU A 54 41.77 -0.48 10.26
CA GLU A 54 41.19 -1.64 10.93
C GLU A 54 39.65 -1.64 10.82
N TYR A 55 39.01 -0.47 10.90
CA TYR A 55 37.57 -0.35 10.66
C TYR A 55 37.20 -0.69 9.22
N LEU A 56 37.94 -0.15 8.25
CA LEU A 56 37.65 -0.39 6.82
C LEU A 56 37.78 -1.87 6.47
N THR A 57 38.87 -2.51 6.89
CA THR A 57 39.07 -3.95 6.68
C THR A 57 38.00 -4.80 7.37
N ALA A 58 37.53 -4.41 8.55
CA ALA A 58 36.43 -5.10 9.22
C ALA A 58 35.10 -4.96 8.46
N ILE A 59 34.79 -3.77 7.93
CA ILE A 59 33.58 -3.52 7.13
C ILE A 59 33.65 -4.28 5.80
N ASP A 60 34.81 -4.30 5.13
CA ASP A 60 35.01 -5.03 3.87
C ASP A 60 34.84 -6.55 4.02
N ASN A 61 35.10 -7.07 5.22
CA ASN A 61 34.88 -8.48 5.55
C ASN A 61 33.42 -8.82 5.88
N MET A 62 32.52 -7.83 6.01
CA MET A 62 31.10 -8.08 6.27
C MET A 62 30.35 -8.51 5.00
N SER A 63 29.20 -9.14 5.18
CA SER A 63 28.32 -9.51 4.05
C SER A 63 27.84 -8.25 3.33
N ALA A 64 27.84 -8.28 1.99
CA ALA A 64 27.22 -7.21 1.19
C ALA A 64 25.69 -7.20 1.28
N ILE A 65 25.09 -8.29 1.77
CA ILE A 65 23.64 -8.45 1.91
C ILE A 65 23.32 -8.66 3.38
N ASP A 66 22.61 -7.69 3.96
CA ASP A 66 22.15 -7.72 5.34
C ASP A 66 20.74 -8.36 5.42
N PRO A 67 20.50 -9.27 6.38
CA PRO A 67 19.16 -9.79 6.60
C PRO A 67 18.25 -8.74 7.27
N PRO A 68 16.92 -8.73 7.02
CA PRO A 68 16.00 -7.70 7.53
C PRO A 68 16.03 -7.51 9.05
N GLN A 69 16.40 -8.55 9.79
CA GLN A 69 16.48 -8.55 11.24
C GLN A 69 17.56 -7.60 11.78
N VAL A 70 18.59 -7.29 10.99
CA VAL A 70 19.60 -6.26 11.36
C VAL A 70 18.93 -4.90 11.54
N TYR A 71 17.90 -4.61 10.74
CA TYR A 71 17.11 -3.39 10.82
C TYR A 71 15.95 -3.48 11.83
N GLY A 72 15.84 -4.58 12.58
CA GLY A 72 14.72 -4.84 13.50
C GLY A 72 13.43 -5.33 12.81
N LEU A 73 13.51 -5.75 11.54
CA LEU A 73 12.36 -6.24 10.78
C LEU A 73 12.22 -7.77 10.85
N HIS A 74 11.00 -8.26 10.66
CA HIS A 74 10.75 -9.69 10.53
C HIS A 74 11.26 -10.22 9.18
N ARG A 75 11.65 -11.51 9.11
CA ARG A 75 12.16 -12.16 7.88
C ARG A 75 11.23 -11.99 6.67
N ASN A 76 9.92 -11.91 6.91
CA ASN A 76 8.92 -11.75 5.86
C ASN A 76 9.05 -10.42 5.08
N ALA A 77 9.73 -9.41 5.64
CA ALA A 77 9.99 -8.17 4.93
C ALA A 77 10.77 -8.40 3.62
N ASP A 78 11.68 -9.37 3.60
CA ASP A 78 12.42 -9.75 2.40
C ASP A 78 11.49 -10.34 1.32
N ILE A 79 10.55 -11.21 1.72
CA ILE A 79 9.54 -11.76 0.81
C ILE A 79 8.68 -10.64 0.21
N THR A 80 8.23 -9.70 1.04
CA THR A 80 7.45 -8.54 0.57
C THR A 80 8.24 -7.66 -0.38
N TYR A 81 9.52 -7.40 -0.08
CA TYR A 81 10.41 -6.63 -0.94
C TYR A 81 10.61 -7.30 -2.29
N GLN A 82 10.99 -8.58 -2.30
CA GLN A 82 11.18 -9.36 -3.53
C GLN A 82 9.90 -9.45 -4.36
N SER A 83 8.74 -9.64 -3.72
CA SER A 83 7.45 -9.68 -4.42
C SER A 83 7.15 -8.35 -5.12
N ARG A 84 7.40 -7.22 -4.46
CA ARG A 84 7.22 -5.89 -5.05
C ARG A 84 8.19 -5.66 -6.22
N LEU A 85 9.46 -5.99 -6.03
CA LEU A 85 10.47 -5.84 -7.07
C LEU A 85 10.12 -6.67 -8.32
N ILE A 86 9.64 -7.90 -8.14
CA ILE A 86 9.18 -8.75 -9.25
C ILE A 86 7.98 -8.13 -9.94
N GLN A 87 7.00 -7.60 -9.18
CA GLN A 87 5.84 -6.93 -9.76
C GLN A 87 6.26 -5.72 -10.60
N ASP A 88 7.15 -4.87 -10.08
CA ASP A 88 7.67 -3.69 -10.79
C ASP A 88 8.40 -4.09 -12.08
N VAL A 89 9.19 -5.16 -12.05
CA VAL A 89 9.87 -5.71 -13.24
C VAL A 89 8.85 -6.21 -14.26
N LEU A 90 7.83 -6.96 -13.82
CA LEU A 90 6.79 -7.47 -14.72
C LEU A 90 5.97 -6.34 -15.34
N ASP A 91 5.59 -5.33 -14.55
CA ASP A 91 4.87 -4.15 -15.03
C ASP A 91 5.72 -3.38 -16.05
N THR A 92 7.03 -3.27 -15.81
CA THR A 92 7.98 -2.68 -16.77
C THR A 92 8.01 -3.48 -18.07
N ILE A 93 8.09 -4.81 -18.01
CA ILE A 93 8.07 -5.69 -19.19
C ILE A 93 6.78 -5.51 -19.99
N ILE A 94 5.63 -5.52 -19.31
CA ILE A 94 4.31 -5.30 -19.93
C ILE A 94 4.25 -3.92 -20.59
N SER A 95 4.85 -2.89 -19.95
CA SER A 95 4.84 -1.53 -20.49
C SER A 95 5.64 -1.37 -21.79
N ILE A 96 6.71 -2.15 -21.96
CA ILE A 96 7.59 -2.13 -23.14
C ILE A 96 7.04 -3.02 -24.27
N GLN A 97 6.14 -3.96 -23.96
CA GLN A 97 5.58 -4.87 -24.94
C GLN A 97 4.85 -4.10 -26.06
N PRO A 98 5.19 -4.33 -27.35
CA PRO A 98 4.57 -3.61 -28.45
C PRO A 98 3.07 -3.89 -28.48
N LYS A 99 2.27 -2.83 -28.30
CA LYS A 99 0.80 -2.89 -28.25
C LYS A 99 0.15 -3.19 -29.62
N GLY A 100 0.95 -3.41 -30.66
CA GLY A 100 0.55 -3.33 -32.07
C GLY A 100 0.46 -4.64 -32.85
N GLU A 101 0.84 -5.80 -32.31
CA GLU A 101 0.77 -7.06 -33.06
C GLU A 101 0.27 -8.22 -32.20
N SER A 102 -1.04 -8.30 -31.99
CA SER A 102 -1.69 -9.58 -31.67
C SER A 102 -1.91 -10.36 -32.96
N SER A 103 -0.81 -10.92 -33.49
CA SER A 103 -0.88 -11.96 -34.52
C SER A 103 -1.42 -13.24 -33.88
N GLY A 104 -2.71 -13.54 -34.09
CA GLY A 104 -3.26 -14.89 -33.95
C GLY A 104 -4.26 -15.12 -32.80
N GLY A 105 -5.54 -15.27 -33.16
CA GLY A 105 -6.44 -16.32 -32.64
C GLY A 105 -6.95 -16.28 -31.19
N GLY A 106 -6.57 -15.30 -30.37
CA GLY A 106 -7.09 -15.13 -29.00
C GLY A 106 -8.32 -14.22 -28.91
N GLU A 107 -9.05 -14.26 -27.78
CA GLU A 107 -10.08 -13.24 -27.45
C GLU A 107 -9.46 -11.84 -27.60
N THR A 108 -10.16 -10.94 -28.30
CA THR A 108 -9.68 -9.56 -28.46
C THR A 108 -9.67 -8.84 -27.10
N ARG A 109 -8.82 -7.81 -26.97
CA ARG A 109 -8.74 -7.02 -25.74
C ARG A 109 -10.11 -6.43 -25.39
N GLU A 110 -10.84 -5.99 -26.40
CA GLU A 110 -12.20 -5.46 -26.31
C GLU A 110 -13.20 -6.52 -25.81
N SER A 111 -13.07 -7.77 -26.26
CA SER A 111 -13.91 -8.89 -25.80
C SER A 111 -13.68 -9.21 -24.32
N ASN A 112 -12.42 -9.24 -23.88
CA ASN A 112 -12.09 -9.49 -22.47
C ASN A 112 -12.56 -8.33 -21.58
N VAL A 113 -12.35 -7.08 -22.01
CA VAL A 113 -12.86 -5.90 -21.31
C VAL A 113 -14.39 -5.91 -21.23
N MET A 114 -15.09 -6.27 -22.30
CA MET A 114 -16.55 -6.41 -22.31
C MET A 114 -17.02 -7.47 -21.31
N LYS A 115 -16.36 -8.62 -21.26
CA LYS A 115 -16.68 -9.70 -20.33
C LYS A 115 -16.50 -9.27 -18.87
N GLN A 116 -15.39 -8.59 -18.56
CA GLN A 116 -15.13 -8.06 -17.23
C GLN A 116 -16.15 -6.98 -16.83
N ALA A 117 -16.48 -6.06 -17.74
CA ALA A 117 -17.47 -5.01 -17.48
C ALA A 117 -18.87 -5.60 -17.20
N LYS A 118 -19.27 -6.64 -17.93
CA LYS A 118 -20.52 -7.37 -17.68
C LYS A 118 -20.52 -8.08 -16.32
N ASP A 119 -19.44 -8.79 -15.99
CA ASP A 119 -19.29 -9.45 -14.68
C ASP A 119 -19.31 -8.45 -13.52
N MET A 120 -18.69 -7.28 -13.67
CA MET A 120 -18.77 -6.19 -12.69
C MET A 120 -20.17 -5.61 -12.55
N LEU A 121 -20.90 -5.46 -13.66
CA LEU A 121 -22.28 -4.97 -13.66
C LEU A 121 -23.23 -5.95 -12.96
N ASP A 122 -23.05 -7.26 -13.19
CA ASP A 122 -23.85 -8.33 -12.58
C ASP A 122 -23.60 -8.45 -11.08
N LYS A 123 -22.36 -8.20 -10.63
CA LYS A 123 -21.99 -8.18 -9.21
C LYS A 123 -22.40 -6.88 -8.50
N LEU A 124 -22.79 -5.84 -9.23
CA LEU A 124 -23.13 -4.55 -8.65
C LEU A 124 -24.47 -4.64 -7.90
N PRO A 125 -24.52 -4.28 -6.59
CA PRO A 125 -25.77 -4.26 -5.85
C PRO A 125 -26.84 -3.39 -6.51
N PRO A 126 -28.13 -3.71 -6.31
CA PRO A 126 -29.19 -2.84 -6.76
C PRO A 126 -29.12 -1.50 -6.03
N THR A 127 -29.56 -0.48 -6.75
CA THR A 127 -29.71 0.88 -6.25
C THR A 127 -30.60 0.91 -5.01
N TYR A 128 -30.23 1.73 -4.03
CA TYR A 128 -30.97 1.83 -2.77
C TYR A 128 -32.35 2.46 -2.97
N ASP A 129 -33.40 1.84 -2.40
CA ASP A 129 -34.74 2.44 -2.39
C ASP A 129 -34.80 3.56 -1.33
N ARG A 130 -34.87 4.80 -1.84
CA ARG A 130 -34.94 6.03 -1.05
C ARG A 130 -36.14 6.05 -0.10
N PHE A 131 -37.28 5.46 -0.50
CA PHE A 131 -38.47 5.43 0.34
C PHE A 131 -38.32 4.43 1.48
N TYR A 132 -37.91 3.21 1.17
CA TYR A 132 -37.63 2.18 2.17
C TYR A 132 -36.61 2.64 3.21
N ILE A 133 -35.51 3.26 2.78
CA ILE A 133 -34.46 3.75 3.67
C ILE A 133 -34.97 4.87 4.55
N LYS A 134 -35.72 5.83 4.00
CA LYS A 134 -36.30 6.92 4.79
C LYS A 134 -37.22 6.39 5.88
N THR A 135 -38.07 5.40 5.59
CA THR A 135 -38.95 4.77 6.58
C THR A 135 -38.16 4.02 7.66
N ARG A 136 -37.10 3.29 7.28
CA ARG A 136 -36.23 2.58 8.23
C ARG A 136 -35.45 3.52 9.13
N LEU A 137 -34.90 4.60 8.58
CA LEU A 137 -34.18 5.63 9.35
C LEU A 137 -35.11 6.38 10.31
N GLN A 138 -36.38 6.58 9.93
CA GLN A 138 -37.39 7.16 10.82
C GLN A 138 -37.70 6.23 12.01
N ALA A 139 -37.79 4.92 11.77
CA ALA A 139 -37.99 3.92 12.82
C ALA A 139 -36.79 3.77 13.77
N MET A 140 -35.58 4.12 13.31
CA MET A 140 -34.34 4.05 14.09
C MET A 140 -34.02 5.31 14.91
N GLY A 141 -34.85 6.35 14.84
CA GLY A 141 -34.61 7.63 15.52
C GLY A 141 -33.88 8.64 14.63
N ILE A 142 -34.63 9.61 14.11
CA ILE A 142 -34.16 10.58 13.08
C ILE A 142 -33.01 11.46 13.59
N THR A 143 -32.99 11.75 14.89
CA THR A 143 -32.04 12.66 15.54
C THR A 143 -30.81 11.97 16.11
N ASP A 144 -30.75 10.63 16.05
CA ASP A 144 -29.62 9.89 16.59
C ASP A 144 -28.39 10.08 15.69
N SER A 145 -27.24 10.37 16.30
CA SER A 145 -26.00 10.68 15.58
C SER A 145 -25.59 9.56 14.62
N MET A 146 -25.78 8.29 15.01
CA MET A 146 -25.51 7.13 14.18
C MET A 146 -26.46 7.03 12.98
N THR A 147 -27.73 7.38 13.16
CA THR A 147 -28.74 7.40 12.08
C THR A 147 -28.42 8.47 11.05
N ILE A 148 -27.95 9.64 11.50
CA ILE A 148 -27.50 10.73 10.61
C ILE A 148 -26.26 10.31 9.82
N PHE A 149 -25.27 9.70 10.47
CA PHE A 149 -24.06 9.18 9.81
C PHE A 149 -24.42 8.11 8.77
N LEU A 150 -25.23 7.11 9.15
CA LEU A 150 -25.66 6.05 8.25
C LEU A 150 -26.39 6.60 7.04
N LYS A 151 -27.28 7.58 7.22
CA LYS A 151 -27.96 8.26 6.11
C LYS A 151 -26.95 8.88 5.13
N GLN A 152 -25.96 9.61 5.63
CA GLN A 152 -24.94 10.25 4.81
C GLN A 152 -24.10 9.24 4.04
N GLU A 153 -23.66 8.15 4.69
CA GLU A 153 -22.92 7.08 4.04
C GLU A 153 -23.75 6.38 2.95
N MET A 154 -25.04 6.11 3.21
CA MET A 154 -25.94 5.55 2.21
C MET A 154 -26.12 6.48 1.01
N ASP A 155 -26.30 7.79 1.24
CA ASP A 155 -26.42 8.79 0.17
C ASP A 155 -25.12 8.86 -0.66
N ARG A 156 -23.93 8.77 -0.04
CA ARG A 156 -22.63 8.74 -0.74
C ARG A 156 -22.44 7.46 -1.54
N MET A 157 -22.73 6.30 -0.95
CA MET A 157 -22.65 5.01 -1.62
C MET A 157 -23.59 4.94 -2.82
N GLN A 158 -24.79 5.50 -2.69
CA GLN A 158 -25.75 5.60 -3.78
C GLN A 158 -25.18 6.35 -4.99
N ILE A 159 -24.55 7.51 -4.77
CA ILE A 159 -23.93 8.30 -5.85
C ILE A 159 -22.84 7.48 -6.55
N ILE A 160 -22.00 6.78 -5.79
CA ILE A 160 -20.93 5.94 -6.33
C ILE A 160 -21.51 4.77 -7.15
N LEU A 161 -22.54 4.09 -6.63
CA LEU A 161 -23.19 2.98 -7.34
C LEU A 161 -23.82 3.44 -8.66
N GLU A 162 -24.51 4.58 -8.67
CA GLU A 162 -25.08 5.17 -9.89
C GLU A 162 -23.98 5.53 -10.89
N LEU A 163 -22.90 6.18 -10.44
CA LEU A 163 -21.77 6.57 -11.29
C LEU A 163 -21.07 5.35 -11.90
N VAL A 164 -20.75 4.33 -11.09
CA VAL A 164 -20.10 3.10 -11.57
C VAL A 164 -20.99 2.39 -12.59
N ARG A 165 -22.30 2.31 -12.33
CA ARG A 165 -23.26 1.70 -13.27
C ARG A 165 -23.27 2.42 -14.61
N VAL A 166 -23.33 3.75 -14.60
CA VAL A 166 -23.32 4.56 -15.82
C VAL A 166 -22.01 4.40 -16.58
N ILE A 167 -20.86 4.43 -15.90
CA ILE A 167 -19.55 4.25 -16.54
C ILE A 167 -19.42 2.87 -17.18
N LEU A 168 -19.81 1.81 -16.49
CA LEU A 168 -19.76 0.44 -17.04
C LEU A 168 -20.70 0.27 -18.24
N GLN A 169 -21.91 0.83 -18.18
CA GLN A 169 -22.85 0.81 -19.32
C GLN A 169 -22.31 1.62 -20.51
N ASN A 170 -21.77 2.80 -20.25
CA ASN A 170 -21.17 3.63 -21.29
C ASN A 170 -19.95 2.95 -21.93
N LEU A 171 -19.14 2.25 -21.14
CA LEU A 171 -18.00 1.48 -21.63
C LEU A 171 -18.45 0.35 -22.56
N LEU A 172 -19.53 -0.37 -22.22
CA LEU A 172 -20.10 -1.40 -23.09
C LEU A 172 -20.62 -0.82 -24.41
N LEU A 173 -21.38 0.28 -24.34
CA LEU A 173 -21.90 0.98 -25.53
C LEU A 173 -20.79 1.56 -26.41
N ALA A 174 -19.68 2.02 -25.80
CA ALA A 174 -18.52 2.53 -26.51
C ALA A 174 -17.77 1.42 -27.26
N ILE A 175 -17.62 0.24 -26.65
CA ILE A 175 -17.03 -0.93 -27.33
C ILE A 175 -17.91 -1.38 -28.50
N GLU A 176 -19.24 -1.31 -28.36
CA GLU A 176 -20.19 -1.59 -29.45
C GLU A 176 -20.23 -0.49 -30.53
N GLY A 177 -19.53 0.64 -30.32
CA GLY A 177 -19.47 1.77 -31.26
C GLY A 177 -20.73 2.64 -31.28
N VAL A 178 -21.63 2.51 -30.29
CA VAL A 178 -22.90 3.24 -30.20
C VAL A 178 -22.71 4.65 -29.64
N ILE A 179 -21.75 4.83 -28.73
CA ILE A 179 -21.43 6.13 -28.13
C ILE A 179 -19.93 6.40 -28.19
N ILE A 180 -19.56 7.68 -28.23
CA ILE A 180 -18.19 8.14 -28.01
C ILE A 180 -18.09 8.50 -26.53
N MET A 181 -17.20 7.84 -25.79
CA MET A 181 -16.94 8.18 -24.40
C MET A 181 -16.17 9.52 -24.36
N ASN A 182 -16.79 10.56 -23.81
CA ASN A 182 -16.11 11.81 -23.50
C ASN A 182 -15.51 11.73 -22.09
N GLU A 183 -14.39 12.43 -21.87
CA GLU A 183 -13.78 12.62 -20.54
C GLU A 183 -14.76 13.16 -19.49
#